data_AF-A0A0F8YR14-F1
#
_entry.id   AF-A0A0F8YR14-F1
#
_cell.length_a   1.000
_cell.length_b   1.000
_cell.length_c   1.000
_cell.angle_alpha   90.00
_cell.angle_beta   90.00
_cell.angle_gamma   90.00
#
_symmetry.space_group_name_H-M   'P 1'
#
loop_
_entity.id
_entity.type
_entity.pdbx_description
1 polymer ?
#
loop_
_entity_poly.entity_id
_entity_poly.type
_entity_poly.pdbx_seq_one_letter_code
_entity_poly.pdbx_strand_id
1 'polypeptide(L)'
;MEIKFKSLMSLVLLSSVLISCGLEEEPYGFYSEDNFYTTEADAKAAVDYAYDSMTFLEYSRAIFYLGDMPTDECGPKSDEATDNQDLHNWNVSNFNNNRMLSNFFKYGYIAINRANS
;
A
#
# COMPACT_ATOMS: atom_id res chain seq x y z
N MET A 1 -30.86 44.87 30.23
CA MET A 1 -30.05 44.96 28.99
C MET A 1 -29.38 43.63 28.65
N GLU A 2 -28.89 42.88 29.64
CA GLU A 2 -28.18 41.59 29.45
C GLU A 2 -29.01 40.45 28.83
N ILE A 3 -30.31 40.36 29.12
CA ILE A 3 -31.18 39.27 28.59
C ILE A 3 -31.35 39.39 27.08
N LYS A 4 -31.44 40.62 26.54
CA LYS A 4 -31.54 40.87 25.09
C LYS A 4 -30.21 40.54 24.37
N PHE A 5 -29.08 40.76 25.03
CA PHE A 5 -27.76 40.43 24.49
C PHE A 5 -27.51 38.91 24.43
N LYS A 6 -27.90 38.16 25.48
CA LYS A 6 -27.83 36.68 25.47
C LYS A 6 -28.75 36.06 24.42
N SER A 7 -29.95 36.61 24.24
CA SER A 7 -30.89 36.15 23.20
C SER A 7 -30.37 36.44 21.79
N LEU A 8 -29.73 37.60 21.57
CA LEU A 8 -29.09 37.93 20.30
C LEU A 8 -27.89 37.02 20.01
N MET A 9 -27.07 36.72 21.02
CA MET A 9 -25.92 35.82 20.89
C MET A 9 -26.36 34.39 20.57
N SER A 10 -27.45 33.92 21.19
CA SER A 10 -28.05 32.61 20.88
C SER A 10 -28.60 32.55 19.45
N LEU A 11 -29.20 33.64 18.96
CA LEU A 11 -29.73 33.71 17.60
C LEU A 11 -28.61 33.71 16.53
N VAL A 12 -27.50 34.37 16.81
CA VAL A 12 -26.30 34.37 15.95
C VAL A 12 -25.61 33.00 15.91
N LEU A 13 -25.62 32.28 17.03
CA LEU A 13 -25.08 30.91 17.10
C LEU A 13 -25.98 29.89 16.39
N LEU A 14 -27.29 30.12 16.37
CA LEU A 14 -28.24 29.25 15.69
C LEU A 14 -28.23 29.49 14.16
N SER A 15 -27.97 30.72 13.72
CA SER A 15 -27.86 31.04 12.30
C SER A 15 -26.54 30.57 11.66
N SER A 16 -25.45 30.44 12.43
CA SER A 16 -24.19 29.89 11.91
C SER A 16 -24.27 28.39 11.61
N VAL A 17 -25.13 27.64 12.31
CA VAL A 17 -25.36 26.20 12.04
C VAL A 17 -26.16 25.98 10.75
N LEU A 18 -27.00 26.95 10.35
CA LEU A 18 -27.83 26.83 9.14
C LEU A 18 -27.09 27.19 7.84
N ILE A 19 -25.84 27.67 7.92
CA ILE A 19 -25.00 28.04 6.76
C ILE A 19 -23.96 26.95 6.44
N SER A 20 -23.98 25.79 7.12
CA SER A 20 -23.07 24.68 6.74
C SER A 20 -23.45 24.18 5.34
N CYS A 21 -22.59 24.46 4.36
CA CYS A 21 -22.69 23.92 3.02
C CYS A 21 -22.66 22.39 3.08
N GLY A 22 -23.41 21.72 2.21
CA GLY A 22 -23.38 20.26 2.10
C GLY A 22 -21.96 19.81 1.79
N LEU A 23 -21.37 19.05 2.71
CA LEU A 23 -20.00 18.54 2.60
C LEU A 23 -19.99 17.21 1.82
N GLU A 24 -20.73 17.17 0.71
CA GLU A 24 -20.74 16.02 -0.20
C GLU A 24 -19.65 16.28 -1.25
N GLU A 25 -18.48 15.67 -1.05
CA GLU A 25 -17.39 15.73 -2.02
C GLU A 25 -17.51 14.52 -2.95
N GLU A 26 -17.88 14.77 -4.20
CA GLU A 26 -17.77 13.75 -5.25
C GLU A 26 -16.29 13.52 -5.55
N PRO A 27 -15.78 12.27 -5.45
CA PRO A 27 -14.38 12.00 -5.68
C PRO A 27 -13.99 12.37 -7.11
N TYR A 28 -13.12 13.39 -7.24
CA TYR A 28 -12.56 13.77 -8.52
C TYR A 28 -11.69 12.62 -9.05
N GLY A 29 -12.09 12.04 -10.19
CA GLY A 29 -11.33 10.97 -10.85
C GLY A 29 -11.52 9.60 -10.20
N PHE A 30 -12.76 9.23 -9.88
CA PHE A 30 -13.08 7.85 -9.51
C PHE A 30 -12.77 6.92 -10.69
N TYR A 31 -11.67 6.18 -10.59
CA TYR A 31 -11.33 5.13 -11.54
C TYR A 31 -12.00 3.82 -11.11
N SER A 32 -12.83 3.29 -11.99
CA SER A 32 -13.42 1.96 -11.88
C SER A 32 -13.07 1.13 -13.11
N GLU A 33 -13.26 -0.18 -13.01
CA GLU A 33 -13.12 -1.07 -14.18
C GLU A 33 -13.99 -0.58 -15.36
N ASP A 34 -15.14 0.03 -15.09
CA ASP A 34 -16.08 0.52 -16.11
C ASP A 34 -15.60 1.78 -16.85
N ASN A 35 -14.69 2.57 -16.28
CA ASN A 35 -14.30 3.87 -16.85
C ASN A 35 -12.79 4.06 -17.04
N PHE A 36 -11.96 3.14 -16.53
CA PHE A 36 -10.51 3.26 -16.62
C PHE A 36 -10.00 2.89 -18.02
N TYR A 37 -10.43 1.78 -18.61
CA TYR A 37 -9.82 1.22 -19.83
C TYR A 37 -10.33 1.83 -21.15
N THR A 38 -10.41 3.17 -21.24
CA THR A 38 -11.03 3.85 -22.40
C THR A 38 -10.02 4.36 -23.43
N THR A 39 -8.78 4.66 -23.03
CA THR A 39 -7.74 5.17 -23.92
C THR A 39 -6.49 4.28 -23.92
N GLU A 40 -5.64 4.46 -24.94
CA GLU A 40 -4.31 3.83 -24.98
C GLU A 40 -3.45 4.24 -23.76
N ALA A 41 -3.57 5.48 -23.31
CA ALA A 41 -2.85 5.97 -22.15
C ALA A 41 -3.27 5.26 -20.87
N ASP A 42 -4.56 4.95 -20.72
CA ASP A 42 -5.08 4.22 -19.56
C ASP A 42 -4.61 2.76 -19.57
N ALA A 43 -4.63 2.11 -20.73
CA ALA A 43 -4.09 0.76 -20.88
C ALA A 43 -2.60 0.72 -20.53
N LYS A 44 -1.83 1.73 -20.97
CA LYS A 44 -0.42 1.86 -20.58
C LYS A 44 -0.28 2.07 -19.07
N ALA A 45 -1.11 2.92 -18.46
CA ALA A 45 -1.09 3.16 -17.03
C ALA A 45 -1.40 1.89 -16.21
N ALA A 46 -2.35 1.05 -16.63
CA ALA A 46 -2.62 -0.24 -16.01
C ALA A 46 -1.41 -1.19 -16.07
N VAL A 47 -0.78 -1.30 -17.25
CA VAL A 47 0.42 -2.14 -17.41
C VAL A 47 1.56 -1.62 -16.54
N ASP A 48 1.80 -0.31 -16.54
CA ASP A 48 2.83 0.31 -15.70
C ASP A 48 2.53 0.08 -14.20
N TYR A 49 1.26 0.15 -13.79
CA TYR A 49 0.83 -0.13 -12.41
C TYR A 49 1.05 -1.60 -12.01
N ALA A 50 0.86 -2.55 -12.93
CA ALA A 50 1.19 -3.95 -12.70
C ALA A 50 2.70 -4.13 -12.49
N TYR A 51 3.54 -3.53 -13.35
CA TYR A 51 5.01 -3.58 -13.23
C TYR A 51 5.55 -2.84 -12.00
N ASP A 52 4.90 -1.75 -11.58
CA ASP A 52 5.28 -0.98 -10.39
C ASP A 52 5.41 -1.87 -9.14
N SER A 53 4.56 -2.90 -9.03
CA SER A 53 4.65 -3.86 -7.93
C SER A 53 5.97 -4.63 -7.84
N MET A 54 6.71 -4.76 -8.94
CA MET A 54 8.02 -5.41 -8.96
C MET A 54 9.14 -4.46 -8.53
N THR A 55 8.87 -3.15 -8.46
CA THR A 55 9.86 -2.14 -8.07
C THR A 55 9.95 -1.95 -6.56
N PHE A 56 9.02 -2.54 -5.78
CA PHE A 56 9.09 -2.51 -4.33
C PHE A 56 10.44 -3.04 -3.84
N LEU A 57 11.09 -2.26 -2.96
CA LEU A 57 12.42 -2.57 -2.43
C LEU A 57 12.44 -3.91 -1.70
N GLU A 58 11.34 -4.24 -1.02
CA GLU A 58 11.15 -5.50 -0.33
C GLU A 58 11.12 -6.69 -1.29
N TYR A 59 10.48 -6.56 -2.46
CA TYR A 59 10.39 -7.63 -3.45
C TYR A 59 11.72 -7.85 -4.16
N SER A 60 12.34 -6.76 -4.63
CA SER A 60 13.65 -6.82 -5.29
C SER A 60 14.70 -7.47 -4.39
N ARG A 61 14.76 -7.10 -3.10
CA ARG A 61 15.64 -7.77 -2.11
C ARG A 61 15.28 -9.23 -1.91
N ALA A 62 13.99 -9.53 -1.75
CA ALA A 62 13.55 -10.90 -1.50
C ALA A 62 13.91 -11.85 -2.65
N ILE A 63 13.87 -11.41 -3.91
CA ILE A 63 14.30 -12.21 -5.06
C ILE A 63 15.76 -12.65 -4.91
N PHE A 64 16.67 -11.72 -4.63
CA PHE A 64 18.10 -12.06 -4.47
C PHE A 64 18.34 -12.93 -3.24
N TYR A 65 17.74 -12.58 -2.11
CA TYR A 65 17.93 -13.37 -0.89
C TYR A 65 17.39 -14.80 -1.02
N LEU A 66 16.21 -15.01 -1.61
CA LEU A 66 15.69 -16.37 -1.81
C LEU A 66 16.41 -17.13 -2.92
N GLY A 67 16.89 -16.43 -3.96
CA GLY A 67 17.61 -17.04 -5.07
C GLY A 67 19.00 -17.53 -4.68
N ASP A 68 19.73 -16.74 -3.88
CA ASP A 68 21.15 -16.96 -3.67
C ASP A 68 21.47 -17.45 -2.25
N MET A 69 20.81 -16.96 -1.18
CA MET A 69 21.17 -17.34 0.20
C MET A 69 21.01 -18.85 0.51
N PRO A 70 19.97 -19.55 0.03
CA PRO A 70 19.81 -20.98 0.28
C PRO A 70 20.78 -21.85 -0.53
N THR A 71 21.66 -21.24 -1.33
CA THR A 71 22.66 -21.91 -2.16
C THR A 71 24.07 -21.75 -1.58
N ASP A 72 25.05 -22.44 -2.18
CA ASP A 72 26.46 -22.33 -1.79
C ASP A 72 27.18 -21.14 -2.48
N GLU A 73 26.47 -20.31 -3.26
CA GLU A 73 27.05 -19.19 -4.02
C GLU A 73 27.34 -17.95 -3.16
N CYS A 74 26.52 -17.71 -2.12
CA CYS A 74 26.71 -16.59 -1.22
C CYS A 74 26.31 -16.93 0.22
N GLY A 75 26.95 -16.26 1.18
CA GLY A 75 26.62 -16.39 2.59
C GLY A 75 26.29 -15.03 3.21
N PRO A 76 25.49 -15.02 4.28
CA PRO A 76 25.18 -13.79 5.01
C PRO A 76 26.43 -13.27 5.74
N LYS A 77 26.56 -11.94 5.82
CA LYS A 77 27.55 -11.30 6.70
C LYS A 77 27.26 -11.65 8.18
N SER A 78 28.27 -11.52 9.04
CA SER A 78 28.16 -11.95 10.45
C SER A 78 27.09 -11.20 11.26
N ASP A 79 26.76 -9.97 10.88
CA ASP A 79 25.75 -9.12 11.53
C ASP A 79 24.43 -9.04 10.73
N GLU A 80 24.20 -9.98 9.82
CA GLU A 80 22.98 -10.03 9.03
C GLU A 80 21.76 -10.43 9.88
N ALA A 81 20.57 -9.98 9.48
CA ALA A 81 19.33 -10.28 10.18
C ALA A 81 19.05 -11.80 10.22
N THR A 82 18.43 -12.25 11.32
CA THR A 82 18.11 -13.67 11.57
C THR A 82 17.35 -14.33 10.41
N ASP A 83 16.44 -13.61 9.75
CA ASP A 83 15.70 -14.15 8.60
C ASP A 83 16.61 -14.64 7.47
N ASN A 84 17.67 -13.90 7.15
CA ASN A 84 18.60 -14.24 6.08
C ASN A 84 19.58 -15.33 6.52
N GLN A 85 19.96 -15.33 7.81
CA GLN A 85 20.72 -16.42 8.42
C GLN A 85 19.93 -17.73 8.37
N ASP A 86 18.63 -17.68 8.65
CA ASP A 86 17.75 -18.85 8.62
C ASP A 86 17.57 -19.39 7.19
N LEU A 87 17.51 -18.51 6.18
CA LEU A 87 17.51 -18.93 4.76
C LEU A 87 18.79 -19.67 4.39
N HIS A 88 19.96 -19.14 4.76
CA HIS A 88 21.24 -19.77 4.48
C HIS A 88 21.41 -21.12 5.19
N ASN A 89 21.02 -21.19 6.47
CA ASN A 89 21.17 -22.39 7.28
C ASN A 89 20.03 -23.41 7.07
N TRP A 90 19.09 -23.16 6.16
CA TRP A 90 17.91 -24.00 5.96
C TRP A 90 17.12 -24.26 7.26
N ASN A 91 16.99 -23.24 8.10
CA ASN A 91 16.26 -23.34 9.37
C ASN A 91 14.74 -23.22 9.17
N VAL A 92 14.16 -24.28 8.62
CA VAL A 92 12.76 -24.29 8.15
C VAL A 92 11.75 -24.03 9.28
N SER A 93 12.08 -24.31 10.54
CA SER A 93 11.16 -24.08 11.67
C SER A 93 10.78 -22.61 11.85
N ASN A 94 11.61 -21.68 11.36
CA ASN A 94 11.38 -20.23 11.46
C ASN A 94 10.76 -19.62 10.20
N PHE A 95 10.56 -20.42 9.13
CA PHE A 95 10.13 -19.90 7.83
C PHE A 95 8.71 -19.33 7.84
N ASN A 96 7.85 -19.81 8.74
CA ASN A 96 6.49 -19.29 8.91
C ASN A 96 6.44 -17.80 9.28
N ASN A 97 7.50 -17.28 9.92
CA ASN A 97 7.60 -15.88 10.33
C ASN A 97 8.74 -15.13 9.60
N ASN A 98 9.37 -15.76 8.61
CA ASN A 98 10.51 -15.18 7.91
C ASN A 98 10.07 -14.04 6.99
N ARG A 99 10.61 -12.84 7.22
CA ARG A 99 10.18 -11.63 6.49
C ARG A 99 10.51 -11.67 5.01
N MET A 100 11.64 -12.28 4.61
CA MET A 100 12.01 -12.34 3.19
C MET A 100 11.07 -13.26 2.41
N LEU A 101 10.73 -14.42 2.97
CA LEU A 101 9.74 -15.32 2.38
C LEU A 101 8.36 -14.63 2.29
N SER A 102 7.93 -13.98 3.37
CA SER A 102 6.66 -13.24 3.38
C SER A 102 6.62 -12.14 2.33
N ASN A 103 7.69 -11.34 2.21
CA ASN A 103 7.78 -10.29 1.19
C ASN A 103 7.72 -10.87 -0.23
N PHE A 104 8.48 -11.92 -0.52
CA PHE A 104 8.47 -12.55 -1.84
C PHE A 104 7.04 -12.92 -2.28
N PHE A 105 6.31 -13.64 -1.44
CA PHE A 105 4.94 -14.04 -1.77
C PHE A 105 3.97 -12.86 -1.77
N LYS A 106 4.02 -11.98 -0.76
CA LYS A 106 3.12 -10.83 -0.64
C LYS A 106 3.16 -9.96 -1.90
N TYR A 107 4.36 -9.56 -2.32
CA TYR A 107 4.49 -8.67 -3.48
C TYR A 107 4.25 -9.41 -4.80
N GLY A 108 4.60 -10.70 -4.90
CA GLY A 108 4.20 -11.53 -6.03
C GLY A 108 2.68 -11.61 -6.20
N TYR A 109 1.93 -11.81 -5.12
CA TYR A 109 0.46 -11.82 -5.16
C TYR A 109 -0.15 -10.44 -5.42
N ILE A 110 0.47 -9.35 -4.94
CA ILE A 110 0.07 -8.00 -5.33
C ILE A 110 0.23 -7.80 -6.83
N ALA A 111 1.38 -8.22 -7.41
CA ALA A 111 1.63 -8.14 -8.84
C ALA A 111 0.60 -8.92 -9.65
N ILE A 112 0.33 -10.16 -9.26
CA ILE A 112 -0.69 -11.02 -9.89
C ILE A 112 -2.07 -10.36 -9.82
N ASN A 113 -2.45 -9.81 -8.66
CA ASN A 113 -3.74 -9.15 -8.49
C ASN A 113 -3.86 -7.92 -9.41
N ARG A 114 -2.84 -7.07 -9.45
CA ARG A 114 -2.80 -5.90 -10.35
C ARG A 114 -2.83 -6.28 -11.83
N ALA A 115 -2.23 -7.41 -12.20
CA ALA A 115 -2.25 -7.91 -13.58
C ALA A 115 -3.58 -8.57 -13.99
N ASN A 116 -4.38 -9.02 -13.02
CA ASN A 116 -5.70 -9.59 -13.24
C ASN A 116 -6.83 -8.55 -13.20
N SER A 117 -6.54 -7.34 -12.71
CA SER A 117 -7.46 -6.18 -12.73
C SER A 117 -7.49 -5.57 -14.12
#